data_AF-A0A943RCR8-F1
#
_entry.id   AF-A0A943RCR8-F1
#
_cell.length_a   1.000
_cell.length_b   1.000
_cell.length_c   1.000
_cell.angle_alpha   90.00
_cell.angle_beta   90.00
_cell.angle_gamma   90.00
#
_symmetry.space_group_name_H-M   'P 1'
#
loop_
_entity.id
_entity.type
_entity.pdbx_description
1 polymer ?
#
loop_
_entity_poly.entity_id
_entity_poly.type
_entity_poly.pdbx_seq_one_letter_code
_entity_poly.pdbx_strand_id
1 'polypeptide(L)'
;MAKKKELADVEQLREDLLICRKNGYHKIPDERVKKADAFCEDYKEFLDHSKTEREAVKSAIVRAEKEGFVAFDPKKSYKAGDKVYYNNRGKALILAVIG
;
A
#
# COMPACT_ATOMS: atom_id res chain seq x y z
N MET A 1 37.01 -36.87 -2.17
CA MET A 1 36.68 -35.71 -1.28
C MET A 1 36.83 -34.36 -1.98
N ALA A 2 37.77 -34.18 -2.93
CA ALA A 2 37.99 -32.92 -3.67
C ALA A 2 36.77 -32.42 -4.49
N LYS A 3 36.12 -33.28 -5.28
CA LYS A 3 34.95 -32.90 -6.10
C LYS A 3 33.77 -32.31 -5.31
N LYS A 4 33.57 -32.72 -4.05
CA LYS A 4 32.50 -32.19 -3.19
C LYS A 4 32.75 -30.76 -2.75
N LYS A 5 34.03 -30.35 -2.67
CA LYS A 5 34.43 -29.00 -2.24
C LYS A 5 34.27 -28.00 -3.40
N GLU A 6 34.59 -28.41 -4.62
CA GLU A 6 34.38 -27.61 -5.84
C GLU A 6 32.89 -27.42 -6.17
N LEU A 7 32.05 -28.44 -5.99
CA LEU A 7 30.59 -28.33 -6.16
C LEU A 7 29.95 -27.33 -5.18
N ALA A 8 30.41 -27.32 -3.93
CA ALA A 8 29.94 -26.37 -2.91
C ALA A 8 30.33 -24.91 -3.23
N ASP A 9 31.49 -24.72 -3.85
CA ASP A 9 31.98 -23.40 -4.29
C ASP A 9 31.16 -22.87 -5.48
N VAL A 10 30.84 -23.74 -6.45
CA VAL A 10 29.98 -23.41 -7.59
C VAL A 10 28.54 -23.08 -7.17
N GLU A 11 27.99 -23.79 -6.18
CA GLU A 11 26.65 -23.50 -5.64
C GLU A 11 26.60 -22.14 -4.92
N GLN A 12 27.63 -21.79 -4.16
CA GLN A 12 27.75 -20.48 -3.51
C GLN A 12 27.90 -19.34 -4.52
N LEU A 13 28.81 -19.48 -5.49
CA LEU A 13 28.96 -18.54 -6.61
C LEU A 13 27.66 -18.35 -7.40
N ARG A 14 26.87 -19.41 -7.54
CA ARG A 14 25.57 -19.37 -8.20
C ARG A 14 24.57 -18.54 -7.40
N GLU A 15 24.52 -18.67 -6.08
CA GLU A 15 23.63 -17.86 -5.24
C GLU A 15 24.03 -16.38 -5.21
N ASP A 16 25.33 -16.08 -5.21
CA ASP A 16 25.86 -14.71 -5.16
C ASP A 16 25.75 -13.98 -6.50
N LEU A 17 25.98 -14.67 -7.61
CA LEU A 17 26.03 -14.05 -8.94
C LEU A 17 24.70 -14.08 -9.68
N LEU A 18 23.82 -15.04 -9.39
CA LEU A 18 22.52 -15.13 -10.07
C LEU A 18 21.42 -14.43 -9.29
N ILE A 19 20.51 -13.79 -10.04
CA ILE A 19 19.30 -13.20 -9.47
C ILE A 19 18.39 -14.32 -8.95
N CYS A 20 18.39 -14.53 -7.64
CA CYS A 20 17.48 -15.45 -6.97
C CYS A 20 16.04 -14.93 -6.96
N ARG A 21 15.24 -15.40 -7.93
CA ARG A 21 13.79 -15.18 -8.04
C ARG A 21 12.96 -15.96 -7.00
N LYS A 22 13.37 -15.95 -5.72
CA LYS A 22 12.53 -16.43 -4.61
C LYS A 22 11.38 -15.43 -4.37
N ASN A 23 10.16 -15.93 -4.12
CA ASN A 23 8.98 -15.11 -3.83
C ASN A 23 9.25 -14.24 -2.58
N GLY A 24 8.80 -12.98 -2.61
CA GLY A 24 8.95 -12.04 -1.49
C GLY A 24 8.41 -12.57 -0.16
N TYR A 25 7.35 -13.39 -0.19
CA TYR A 25 6.78 -14.03 1.00
C TYR A 25 7.83 -14.87 1.77
N HIS A 26 8.64 -15.65 1.06
CA HIS A 26 9.68 -16.48 1.68
C HIS A 26 10.96 -15.71 2.04
N LYS A 27 11.05 -14.42 1.66
CA LYS A 27 12.19 -13.54 1.96
C LYS A 27 11.96 -12.68 3.20
N ILE A 28 10.74 -12.63 3.71
CA ILE A 28 10.38 -11.79 4.86
C ILE A 28 10.11 -12.65 6.09
N PRO A 29 10.39 -12.13 7.30
CA PRO A 29 10.12 -12.85 8.54
C PRO A 29 8.61 -12.96 8.80
N ASP A 30 8.20 -13.99 9.53
CA ASP A 30 6.79 -14.26 9.86
C ASP A 30 6.09 -13.07 10.56
N GLU A 31 6.81 -12.29 11.36
CA GLU A 31 6.26 -11.07 11.97
C GLU A 31 5.81 -10.04 10.93
N ARG A 32 6.56 -9.92 9.82
CA ARG A 32 6.22 -9.01 8.73
C ARG A 32 5.04 -9.54 7.92
N VAL A 33 4.92 -10.88 7.78
CA VAL A 33 3.75 -11.52 7.20
C VAL A 33 2.49 -11.21 8.02
N LYS A 34 2.54 -11.42 9.33
CA LYS A 34 1.41 -11.11 10.23
C LYS A 34 0.97 -9.65 10.17
N LYS A 35 1.92 -8.71 10.08
CA LYS A 35 1.62 -7.28 9.90
C LYS A 35 0.95 -7.00 8.54
N ALA A 36 1.38 -7.68 7.48
CA ALA A 36 0.76 -7.58 6.18
C ALA A 36 -0.67 -8.15 6.17
N ASP A 37 -0.89 -9.30 6.83
CA ASP A 37 -2.21 -9.90 6.97
C ASP A 37 -3.16 -8.98 7.73
N ALA A 38 -2.72 -8.40 8.85
CA ALA A 38 -3.51 -7.44 9.62
C ALA A 38 -3.87 -6.20 8.79
N PHE A 39 -2.94 -5.68 7.98
CA PHE A 39 -3.21 -4.59 7.05
C PHE A 39 -4.29 -4.95 6.01
N CYS A 40 -4.38 -6.21 5.61
CA CYS A 40 -5.37 -6.66 4.63
C CYS A 40 -6.80 -6.71 5.19
N GLU A 41 -6.99 -6.82 6.50
CA GLU A 41 -8.34 -6.86 7.09
C GLU A 41 -9.09 -5.55 6.88
N ASP A 42 -8.47 -4.40 7.15
CA ASP A 42 -9.05 -3.07 6.91
C ASP A 42 -9.38 -2.82 5.43
N TYR A 43 -8.65 -3.48 4.53
CA TYR A 43 -8.89 -3.45 3.09
C TYR A 43 -10.11 -4.30 2.70
N LYS A 44 -10.27 -5.50 3.29
CA LYS A 44 -11.47 -6.32 3.08
C LYS A 44 -12.73 -5.59 3.54
N GLU A 45 -12.70 -4.98 4.72
CA GLU A 45 -13.82 -4.16 5.23
C GLU A 45 -14.15 -2.99 4.29
N PHE A 46 -13.13 -2.35 3.72
CA PHE A 46 -13.35 -1.29 2.73
C PHE A 46 -14.09 -1.83 1.50
N LEU A 47 -13.67 -2.97 0.97
CA LEU A 47 -14.28 -3.59 -0.21
C LEU A 47 -15.73 -4.02 0.05
N ASP A 48 -16.01 -4.59 1.22
CA ASP A 48 -17.36 -5.02 1.60
C ASP A 48 -18.37 -3.86 1.61
N HIS A 49 -17.91 -2.67 1.98
CA HIS A 49 -18.69 -1.45 2.01
C HIS A 49 -18.60 -0.59 0.74
N SER A 50 -17.85 -1.01 -0.27
CA SER A 50 -17.53 -0.19 -1.46
C SER A 50 -17.79 -0.94 -2.76
N LYS A 51 -18.99 -1.52 -2.92
CA LYS A 51 -19.35 -2.36 -4.07
C LYS A 51 -19.62 -1.56 -5.34
N THR A 52 -20.03 -0.30 -5.19
CA THR A 52 -20.27 0.64 -6.29
C THR A 52 -19.36 1.86 -6.22
N GLU A 53 -19.24 2.61 -7.32
CA GLU A 53 -18.40 3.81 -7.35
C GLU A 53 -18.83 4.86 -6.32
N ARG A 54 -20.14 4.96 -6.08
CA ARG A 54 -20.70 5.93 -5.11
C ARG A 54 -20.46 5.53 -3.67
N GLU A 55 -20.57 4.24 -3.38
CA GLU A 55 -20.26 3.70 -2.06
C GLU A 55 -18.76 3.82 -1.76
N ALA A 56 -17.90 3.53 -2.73
CA ALA A 56 -16.46 3.70 -2.60
C ALA A 56 -16.08 5.15 -2.28
N VAL A 57 -16.66 6.12 -2.99
CA VAL A 57 -16.44 7.55 -2.72
C VAL A 57 -16.93 7.92 -1.32
N LYS A 58 -18.11 7.45 -0.91
CA LYS A 58 -18.65 7.73 0.43
C LYS A 58 -17.76 7.16 1.53
N SER A 59 -17.36 5.90 1.41
CA SER A 59 -16.46 5.22 2.36
C SER A 59 -15.09 5.90 2.43
N ALA A 60 -14.55 6.30 1.29
CA ALA A 60 -13.27 7.00 1.21
C ALA A 60 -13.32 8.40 1.84
N ILE A 61 -14.41 9.16 1.66
CA ILE A 61 -14.59 10.47 2.33
C ILE A 61 -14.61 10.31 3.85
N VAL A 62 -15.37 9.35 4.38
CA VAL A 62 -15.42 9.10 5.84
C VAL A 62 -14.03 8.78 6.38
N ARG A 63 -13.23 7.99 5.66
CA ARG A 63 -11.85 7.69 6.05
C ARG A 63 -10.94 8.93 5.95
N ALA A 64 -11.06 9.71 4.88
CA ALA A 64 -10.27 10.93 4.69
C ALA A 64 -10.57 11.97 5.78
N GLU A 65 -11.83 12.18 6.13
CA GLU A 65 -12.22 13.12 7.19
C GLU A 65 -11.68 12.69 8.56
N LYS A 66 -11.65 11.39 8.87
CA LYS A 66 -11.00 10.86 10.10
C LYS A 66 -9.50 11.18 10.15
N GLU A 67 -8.83 11.19 9.00
CA GLU A 67 -7.41 11.52 8.85
C GLU A 67 -7.15 13.04 8.74
N GLY A 68 -8.18 13.87 8.93
CA GLY A 68 -8.10 15.33 8.95
C GLY A 68 -8.18 16.00 7.58
N PHE A 69 -8.63 15.30 6.53
CA PHE A 69 -8.92 15.94 5.24
C PHE A 69 -10.20 16.77 5.32
N VAL A 70 -10.20 17.92 4.66
CA VAL A 70 -11.37 18.80 4.54
C VAL A 70 -11.77 19.02 3.09
N ALA A 71 -13.05 19.32 2.84
CA ALA A 71 -13.52 19.61 1.49
C ALA A 71 -12.75 20.82 0.89
N PHE A 72 -12.36 20.69 -0.37
CA PHE A 72 -11.70 21.73 -1.13
C PHE A 72 -12.68 22.87 -1.44
N ASP A 73 -12.26 24.10 -1.16
CA ASP A 73 -12.96 25.34 -1.46
C ASP A 73 -12.06 26.19 -2.38
N PRO A 74 -12.49 26.46 -3.63
CA PRO A 74 -11.74 27.29 -4.57
C PRO A 74 -11.44 28.71 -4.07
N LYS A 75 -12.20 29.22 -3.10
CA LYS A 75 -12.03 30.57 -2.54
C LYS A 75 -11.09 30.61 -1.34
N LYS A 76 -10.72 29.45 -0.80
CA LYS A 76 -9.84 29.34 0.37
C LYS A 76 -8.38 29.29 -0.07
N SER A 77 -7.51 29.93 0.71
CA SER A 77 -6.07 29.79 0.57
C SER A 77 -5.58 28.64 1.46
N TYR A 78 -4.67 27.83 0.93
CA TYR A 78 -4.12 26.66 1.59
C TYR A 78 -2.61 26.84 1.81
N LYS A 79 -2.11 26.21 2.88
CA LYS A 79 -0.69 26.20 3.25
C LYS A 79 -0.13 24.80 3.11
N ALA A 80 1.20 24.70 3.06
CA ALA A 80 1.91 23.43 3.16
C ALA A 80 1.44 22.64 4.39
N GLY A 81 1.16 21.35 4.20
CA GLY A 81 0.59 20.44 5.16
C GLY A 81 -0.93 20.33 5.14
N ASP A 82 -1.66 21.24 4.47
CA ASP A 82 -3.12 21.18 4.42
C ASP A 82 -3.60 19.96 3.63
N LYS A 83 -4.51 19.19 4.25
CA LYS A 83 -5.13 18.00 3.66
C LYS A 83 -6.51 18.34 3.10
N VAL A 84 -6.69 18.22 1.80
CA VAL A 84 -7.95 18.57 1.12
C VAL A 84 -8.48 17.45 0.24
N TYR A 85 -9.80 17.38 0.09
CA TYR A 85 -10.46 16.46 -0.82
C TYR A 85 -11.48 17.15 -1.71
N TYR A 86 -11.65 16.68 -2.94
CA TYR A 86 -12.72 17.12 -3.85
C TYR A 86 -13.55 15.92 -4.30
N ASN A 87 -14.85 15.98 -4.04
CA ASN A 87 -15.81 14.98 -4.49
C ASN A 87 -16.50 15.45 -5.77
N ASN A 88 -16.24 14.76 -6.88
CA ASN A 88 -16.93 15.02 -8.14
C ASN A 88 -18.21 14.18 -8.23
N ARG A 89 -19.35 14.80 -7.91
CA ARG A 89 -20.71 14.23 -8.07
C ARG A 89 -20.91 12.86 -7.42
N GLY A 90 -20.16 12.56 -6.36
CA GLY A 90 -20.23 11.29 -5.64
C GLY A 90 -19.63 10.11 -6.40
N LYS A 91 -18.91 10.32 -7.52
CA LYS A 91 -18.39 9.24 -8.37
C LYS A 91 -16.87 9.23 -8.53
N ALA A 92 -16.22 10.35 -8.24
CA ALA A 92 -14.77 10.41 -8.17
C ALA A 92 -14.34 11.25 -6.96
N LEU A 93 -13.28 10.83 -6.31
CA LEU A 93 -12.68 11.52 -5.18
C LEU A 93 -11.22 11.86 -5.53
N ILE A 94 -10.86 13.12 -5.33
CA ILE A 94 -9.49 13.62 -5.48
C ILE A 94 -9.00 13.99 -4.09
N LEU A 95 -7.84 13.51 -3.69
CA LEU A 95 -7.20 13.78 -2.40
C LEU A 95 -5.87 14.46 -2.65
N ALA A 96 -5.56 15.51 -1.88
CA ALA A 96 -4.29 16.21 -1.96
C ALA A 96 -3.79 16.60 -0.57
N VAL A 97 -2.47 16.55 -0.41
CA VAL A 97 -1.75 17.18 0.71
C VAL A 97 -0.92 18.29 0.08
N ILE A 98 -1.20 19.53 0.45
CA ILE A 98 -0.48 20.68 -0.09
C ILE A 98 0.96 20.65 0.45
N GLY A 99 1.94 20.85 -0.42
CA GLY A 99 3.37 20.83 -0.09
C GLY A 99 3.93 22.21 0.20
#